data_AF-A0A177E564-F1
#
_entry.id   AF-A0A177E564-F1
#
_cell.length_a   1.000
_cell.length_b   1.000
_cell.length_c   1.000
_cell.angle_alpha   90.00
_cell.angle_beta   90.00
_cell.angle_gamma   90.00
#
_symmetry.space_group_name_H-M   'P 1'
#
loop_
_entity.id
_entity.type
_entity.pdbx_description
1 polymer ?
#
loop_
_entity_poly.entity_id
_entity_poly.type
_entity_poly.pdbx_seq_one_letter_code
_entity_poly.pdbx_strand_id
1 'polypeptide(L)'
;MDKKVDITNELYVVFRDASIQRFEYTFEVVWKVLKGFLWKIEKLECYSPKSCFRTAGKVDILSPEETEMALKVDARNATSHTYREEVARIIYRDLPKYTELMENILKRVEEKLEKEEV
;
A
#
# COMPACT_ATOMS: atom_id res chain seq x y z
N MET A 1 21.22 7.87 -39.08
CA MET A 1 19.86 8.19 -38.62
C MET A 1 19.92 8.20 -37.10
N ASP A 2 20.27 9.35 -36.54
CA ASP A 2 20.41 9.53 -35.09
C ASP A 2 19.05 9.28 -34.43
N LYS A 3 18.94 8.16 -33.72
CA LYS A 3 17.90 8.02 -32.69
C LYS A 3 18.27 9.02 -31.60
N LYS A 4 17.77 10.26 -31.70
CA LYS A 4 17.68 11.14 -30.54
C LYS A 4 16.81 10.41 -29.53
N VAL A 5 17.46 9.80 -28.55
CA VAL A 5 16.82 9.25 -27.36
C VAL A 5 15.99 10.39 -26.76
N ASP A 6 14.69 10.18 -26.62
CA ASP A 6 13.84 11.09 -25.85
C ASP A 6 14.09 10.83 -24.37
N ILE A 7 15.15 11.48 -23.87
CA ILE A 7 15.65 11.37 -22.49
C ILE A 7 14.52 11.62 -21.49
N THR A 8 13.54 12.45 -21.84
CA THR A 8 12.37 12.77 -21.01
C THR A 8 11.52 11.55 -20.71
N ASN A 9 11.27 10.71 -21.73
CA ASN A 9 10.43 9.53 -21.59
C ASN A 9 11.16 8.41 -20.83
N GLU A 10 12.46 8.21 -21.07
CA GLU A 10 13.25 7.24 -20.31
C GLU A 10 13.37 7.62 -18.83
N LEU A 11 13.63 8.90 -18.53
CA LEU A 11 13.64 9.39 -17.15
C LEU A 11 12.28 9.20 -16.47
N TYR A 12 11.18 9.49 -17.16
CA TYR A 12 9.83 9.26 -16.63
C TYR A 12 9.62 7.80 -16.23
N VAL A 13 9.97 6.85 -17.09
CA VAL A 13 9.85 5.41 -16.80
C VAL A 13 10.66 5.03 -15.58
N VAL A 14 11.91 5.50 -15.48
CA VAL A 14 12.78 5.21 -14.32
C VAL A 14 12.20 5.77 -13.02
N PHE A 15 11.74 7.02 -13.00
CA PHE A 15 11.15 7.62 -11.79
C PHE A 15 9.83 6.96 -11.40
N ARG A 16 8.99 6.64 -12.38
CA ARG A 16 7.72 5.94 -12.17
C ARG A 16 7.96 4.58 -11.51
N ASP A 17 8.81 3.76 -12.12
CA ASP A 17 9.08 2.41 -11.67
C ASP A 17 9.79 2.41 -10.30
N ALA A 18 10.73 3.34 -10.08
CA ALA A 18 11.34 3.54 -8.77
C ALA A 18 10.28 3.90 -7.71
N SER A 19 9.33 4.79 -8.02
CA SER A 19 8.27 5.19 -7.08
C SER A 19 7.32 4.04 -6.75
N ILE A 20 6.97 3.22 -7.75
CA ILE A 20 6.17 2.01 -7.55
C ILE A 20 6.92 1.02 -6.65
N GLN A 21 8.22 0.80 -6.90
CA GLN A 21 9.04 -0.06 -6.03
C GLN A 21 9.04 0.45 -4.58
N ARG A 22 9.13 1.78 -4.38
CA ARG A 22 9.04 2.40 -3.05
C ARG A 22 7.71 2.14 -2.37
N PHE A 23 6.64 2.25 -3.12
CA PHE A 23 5.32 1.92 -2.64
C PHE A 23 5.21 0.43 -2.25
N GLU A 24 5.68 -0.50 -3.09
CA GLU A 24 5.57 -1.94 -2.83
C GLU A 24 6.23 -2.36 -1.51
N TYR A 25 7.50 -1.97 -1.29
CA TYR A 25 8.17 -2.36 -0.04
C TYR A 25 7.61 -1.60 1.17
N THR A 26 7.09 -0.38 1.01
CA THR A 26 6.48 0.37 2.11
C THR A 26 5.14 -0.26 2.50
N PHE A 27 4.31 -0.62 1.51
CA PHE A 27 3.06 -1.32 1.71
C PHE A 27 3.27 -2.68 2.38
N GLU A 28 4.33 -3.40 1.99
CA GLU A 28 4.78 -4.65 2.63
C GLU A 28 5.12 -4.46 4.12
N VAL A 29 5.78 -3.36 4.48
CA VAL A 29 6.09 -3.03 5.87
C VAL A 29 4.81 -2.66 6.63
N VAL A 30 3.92 -1.85 6.04
CA VAL A 30 2.69 -1.38 6.71
C VAL A 30 1.78 -2.55 7.08
N TRP A 31 1.55 -3.53 6.19
CA TRP A 31 0.70 -4.66 6.57
C TRP A 31 1.36 -5.56 7.63
N LYS A 32 2.70 -5.62 7.70
CA LYS A 32 3.41 -6.31 8.79
C LYS A 32 3.28 -5.58 10.13
N VAL A 33 3.31 -4.25 10.11
CA VAL A 33 2.99 -3.44 11.30
C VAL A 33 1.57 -3.72 11.76
N LEU A 34 0.60 -3.69 10.85
CA LEU A 34 -0.79 -4.07 11.15
C LEU A 34 -0.90 -5.48 11.73
N LYS A 35 -0.21 -6.47 11.15
CA LYS A 35 -0.19 -7.83 11.69
C LYS A 35 0.32 -7.87 13.13
N GLY A 36 1.41 -7.16 13.42
CA GLY A 36 1.96 -7.06 14.77
C GLY A 36 1.00 -6.40 15.75
N PHE A 37 0.39 -5.28 15.34
CA PHE A 37 -0.62 -4.56 16.10
C PHE A 37 -1.84 -5.44 16.40
N LEU A 38 -2.45 -6.05 15.37
CA LEU A 38 -3.62 -6.91 15.49
C LEU A 38 -3.36 -8.09 16.44
N TRP A 39 -2.19 -8.71 16.35
CA TRP A 39 -1.82 -9.80 17.25
C TRP A 39 -1.66 -9.30 18.69
N LYS A 40 -0.84 -8.26 18.89
CA LYS A 40 -0.38 -7.87 20.23
C LYS A 40 -1.45 -7.13 21.02
N ILE A 41 -2.20 -6.25 20.35
CA ILE A 41 -3.17 -5.37 20.99
C ILE A 41 -4.57 -5.97 20.88
N GLU A 42 -5.06 -6.17 19.65
CA GLU A 42 -6.43 -6.62 19.40
C GLU A 42 -6.64 -8.13 19.65
N LYS A 43 -5.55 -8.89 19.86
CA LYS A 43 -5.54 -10.36 20.00
C LYS A 43 -6.20 -11.09 18.81
N LEU A 44 -6.08 -10.51 17.61
CA LEU A 44 -6.61 -11.05 16.37
C LEU A 44 -5.49 -11.54 15.46
N GLU A 45 -5.71 -12.69 14.85
CA GLU A 45 -4.76 -13.27 13.92
C GLU A 45 -5.03 -12.85 12.47
N CYS A 46 -3.96 -12.61 11.72
CA CYS A 46 -4.00 -12.45 10.28
C CYS A 46 -2.70 -12.97 9.65
N TYR A 47 -2.81 -13.58 8.47
CA TYR A 47 -1.73 -14.40 7.87
C TYR A 47 -1.31 -13.94 6.47
N SER A 48 -2.01 -12.96 5.91
CA SER A 48 -1.75 -12.37 4.60
C SER A 48 -2.15 -10.89 4.60
N PRO A 49 -1.60 -10.06 3.68
CA PRO A 49 -1.96 -8.65 3.57
C PRO A 49 -3.48 -8.45 3.50
N LYS A 50 -4.17 -9.20 2.61
CA LYS A 50 -5.63 -9.18 2.47
C LYS A 50 -6.36 -9.49 3.77
N SER A 51 -5.93 -10.53 4.49
CA SER A 51 -6.55 -10.86 5.79
C SER A 51 -6.31 -9.76 6.83
N CYS A 52 -5.10 -9.18 6.88
CA CYS A 52 -4.75 -8.14 7.84
C CYS A 52 -5.54 -6.85 7.59
N PHE A 53 -5.67 -6.40 6.34
CA PHE A 53 -6.50 -5.22 6.03
C PHE A 53 -7.99 -5.45 6.33
N ARG A 54 -8.53 -6.65 6.05
CA ARG A 54 -9.90 -7.00 6.43
C ARG A 54 -10.10 -6.99 7.94
N THR A 55 -9.15 -7.54 8.69
CA THR A 55 -9.23 -7.54 10.16
C THR A 55 -9.07 -6.13 10.71
N ALA A 56 -8.17 -5.31 10.16
CA ALA A 56 -8.02 -3.90 10.53
C ALA A 56 -9.31 -3.09 10.34
N GLY A 57 -10.07 -3.35 9.27
CA GLY A 57 -11.39 -2.75 9.07
C GLY A 57 -12.46 -3.21 10.08
N LYS A 58 -12.30 -4.36 10.74
CA LYS A 58 -13.23 -4.84 11.79
C LYS A 58 -12.98 -4.21 13.16
N VAL A 59 -11.80 -3.65 13.37
CA VAL A 59 -11.37 -3.01 14.63
C VAL A 59 -11.24 -1.48 14.50
N ASP A 60 -11.87 -0.93 13.46
CA ASP A 60 -11.95 0.50 13.14
C ASP A 60 -10.59 1.19 12.92
N ILE A 61 -9.54 0.42 12.58
CA ILE A 61 -8.28 1.00 12.09
C ILE A 61 -8.43 1.52 10.66
N LEU A 62 -9.30 0.89 9.86
CA LEU A 62 -9.61 1.29 8.50
C LEU A 62 -11.10 1.54 8.34
N SER A 63 -11.46 2.59 7.61
CA SER A 63 -12.83 2.76 7.13
C SER A 63 -13.20 1.70 6.09
N PRO A 64 -14.50 1.52 5.76
CA PRO A 64 -14.92 0.65 4.65
C PRO A 64 -14.24 1.00 3.32
N GLU A 65 -14.12 2.29 3.01
CA GLU A 65 -13.52 2.81 1.78
C GLU A 65 -12.00 2.55 1.75
N GLU A 66 -11.32 2.79 2.86
CA GLU A 66 -9.89 2.53 3.01
C GLU A 66 -9.59 1.02 2.92
N THR A 67 -10.45 0.18 3.51
CA THR A 67 -10.35 -1.27 3.43
C THR A 67 -10.49 -1.75 1.99
N GLU A 68 -11.48 -1.26 1.25
CA GLU A 68 -11.65 -1.57 -0.17
C GLU A 68 -10.43 -1.14 -0.98
N MET A 69 -9.92 0.06 -0.71
CA MET A 69 -8.74 0.61 -1.37
C MET A 69 -7.50 -0.27 -1.16
N ALA A 70 -7.24 -0.70 0.07
CA ALA A 70 -6.11 -1.57 0.40
C ALA A 70 -6.22 -2.93 -0.32
N LEU A 71 -7.42 -3.49 -0.42
CA LEU A 71 -7.67 -4.77 -1.09
C LEU A 71 -7.51 -4.68 -2.62
N LYS A 72 -7.74 -3.50 -3.22
CA LYS A 72 -7.62 -3.26 -4.65
C LYS A 72 -6.17 -3.26 -5.15
N VAL A 73 -5.21 -2.86 -4.32
CA VAL A 73 -3.77 -2.89 -4.64
C VAL A 73 -3.34 -4.31 -5.03
N ASP A 74 -3.67 -5.27 -4.19
CA ASP A 74 -3.26 -6.67 -4.36
C ASP A 74 -3.83 -7.28 -5.64
N ALA A 75 -5.07 -6.90 -6.00
CA ALA A 75 -5.69 -7.32 -7.26
C ALA A 75 -4.96 -6.76 -8.51
N ARG A 76 -4.43 -5.54 -8.42
CA ARG A 76 -3.64 -4.93 -9.51
C ARG A 76 -2.28 -5.61 -9.66
N ASN A 77 -1.62 -5.94 -8.55
CA ASN A 77 -0.32 -6.62 -8.54
C ASN A 77 -0.40 -8.04 -9.12
N ALA A 78 -1.52 -8.75 -8.92
CA ALA A 78 -1.69 -10.14 -9.39
C ALA A 78 -2.09 -10.29 -10.87
N THR A 79 -2.58 -9.24 -11.53
CA THR A 79 -3.24 -9.34 -12.87
C THR A 79 -2.36 -8.91 -14.04
N SER A 80 -1.10 -8.53 -13.80
CA SER A 80 -0.24 -7.87 -14.79
C SER A 80 0.93 -8.75 -15.27
N HIS A 81 0.67 -9.66 -16.22
CA HIS A 81 1.73 -10.20 -17.10
C HIS A 81 1.69 -9.62 -18.52
N THR A 82 0.57 -9.00 -18.94
CA THR A 82 0.34 -8.59 -20.33
C THR A 82 0.30 -7.06 -20.56
N TYR A 83 0.22 -6.24 -19.49
CA TYR A 83 0.05 -4.77 -19.59
C TYR A 83 0.85 -3.95 -18.56
N ARG A 84 2.12 -4.32 -18.32
CA ARG A 84 2.96 -3.73 -17.25
C ARG A 84 3.00 -2.20 -17.24
N GLU A 85 3.03 -1.55 -18.40
CA GLU A 85 3.11 -0.09 -18.50
C GLU A 85 1.80 0.62 -18.12
N GLU A 86 0.66 0.15 -18.59
CA GLU A 86 -0.63 0.77 -18.26
C GLU A 86 -0.96 0.60 -16.78
N VAL A 87 -0.68 -0.59 -16.24
CA VAL A 87 -0.83 -0.86 -14.80
C VAL A 87 0.13 0.01 -14.00
N ALA A 88 1.38 0.17 -14.42
CA ALA A 88 2.33 1.06 -13.77
C ALA A 88 1.85 2.52 -13.77
N ARG A 89 1.28 3.02 -14.88
CA ARG A 89 0.70 4.37 -14.94
C ARG A 89 -0.47 4.55 -13.97
N ILE A 90 -1.35 3.56 -13.88
CA ILE A 90 -2.49 3.59 -12.96
C ILE A 90 -2.02 3.58 -11.50
N ILE A 91 -1.07 2.70 -11.14
CA ILE A 91 -0.53 2.62 -9.78
C ILE A 91 0.19 3.93 -9.44
N TYR A 92 1.06 4.42 -10.34
CA TYR A 92 1.81 5.67 -10.14
C TYR A 92 0.89 6.87 -9.88
N ARG A 93 -0.19 7.00 -10.67
CA ARG A 93 -1.20 8.05 -10.47
C ARG A 93 -1.90 7.95 -9.11
N ASP A 94 -2.12 6.75 -8.61
CA ASP A 94 -2.85 6.50 -7.38
C ASP A 94 -1.92 6.53 -6.12
N LEU A 95 -0.59 6.64 -6.28
CA LEU A 95 0.38 6.66 -5.17
C LEU A 95 0.09 7.67 -4.06
N PRO A 96 -0.32 8.94 -4.35
CA PRO A 96 -0.63 9.89 -3.28
C PRO A 96 -1.73 9.38 -2.34
N LYS A 97 -2.76 8.74 -2.89
CA LYS A 97 -3.87 8.20 -2.11
C LYS A 97 -3.43 7.02 -1.25
N TYR A 98 -2.52 6.18 -1.76
CA TYR A 98 -1.97 5.08 -0.99
C TYR A 98 -1.03 5.57 0.12
N THR A 99 -0.32 6.67 -0.12
CA THR A 99 0.52 7.31 0.89
C THR A 99 -0.35 7.80 2.05
N GLU A 100 -1.41 8.54 1.75
CA GLU A 100 -2.40 9.00 2.74
C GLU A 100 -3.03 7.83 3.51
N LEU A 101 -3.42 6.76 2.83
CA LEU A 101 -3.92 5.54 3.47
C LEU A 101 -2.92 4.96 4.48
N MET A 102 -1.64 4.85 4.09
CA MET A 102 -0.60 4.30 4.95
C MET A 102 -0.30 5.21 6.15
N GLU A 103 -0.31 6.52 5.97
CA GLU A 103 -0.16 7.51 7.05
C GLU A 103 -1.33 7.41 8.05
N ASN A 104 -2.56 7.32 7.55
CA ASN A 104 -3.75 7.16 8.39
C ASN A 104 -3.72 5.86 9.21
N ILE A 105 -3.26 4.75 8.61
CA ILE A 105 -3.06 3.49 9.32
C ILE A 105 -2.08 3.68 10.48
N LEU A 106 -0.90 4.23 10.21
CA LEU A 106 0.15 4.39 11.22
C LEU A 106 -0.32 5.30 12.36
N LYS A 107 -0.94 6.43 12.03
CA LYS A 107 -1.49 7.35 13.01
C LYS A 107 -2.50 6.68 13.94
N ARG A 108 -3.47 5.93 13.39
CA ARG A 108 -4.49 5.25 14.22
C ARG A 108 -3.92 4.10 15.04
N VAL A 109 -2.90 3.42 14.53
CA VAL A 109 -2.15 2.40 15.30
C VAL A 109 -1.42 3.06 16.47
N GLU A 110 -0.71 4.16 16.25
CA GLU A 110 -0.03 4.93 17.30
C GLU A 110 -1.03 5.43 18.36
N GLU A 111 -2.14 6.05 17.95
CA GLU A 111 -3.19 6.53 18.85
C GLU A 111 -3.83 5.43 19.71
N LYS A 112 -3.91 4.19 19.21
CA LYS A 112 -4.40 3.04 19.99
C LYS A 112 -3.33 2.48 20.92
N LEU A 113 -2.06 2.48 20.52
CA LEU A 113 -0.96 2.03 21.38
C LEU A 113 -0.82 2.94 22.61
N GLU A 114 -0.91 4.26 22.43
CA GLU A 114 -0.84 5.23 23.53
C GLU A 114 -1.96 5.07 24.56
N LYS A 115 -3.15 4.58 24.15
CA LYS A 115 -4.29 4.38 25.05
C LYS A 115 -4.20 3.12 25.90
N GLU A 116 -3.41 2.13 25.48
CA GLU A 116 -3.21 0.87 26.22
C GLU A 116 -2.05 0.95 27.22
N GLU A 117 -1.18 1.96 27.11
CA GLU A 117 -0.08 2.23 28.05
C GLU A 117 -0.51 3.09 29.27
N VAL A 118 -1.78 3.52 29.31
CA VAL A 118 -2.41 4.30 30.39
C VAL A 118 -3.40 3.43 31.17
#